data_AF-A0A350H2T4-F1
#
_entry.id   AF-A0A350H2T4-F1
#
_cell.length_a   1.000
_cell.length_b   1.000
_cell.length_c   1.000
_cell.angle_alpha   90.00
_cell.angle_beta   90.00
_cell.angle_gamma   90.00
#
_symmetry.space_group_name_H-M   'P 1'
#
loop_
_entity.id
_entity.type
_entity.pdbx_description
1 polymer ?
#
loop_
_entity_poly.entity_id
_entity_poly.type
_entity_poly.pdbx_seq_one_letter_code
_entity_poly.pdbx_strand_id
1 'polypeptide(L)'
;MDKNKVYKDISKFIYKYTHDAALTYPIPSDYAELAMDMGFAKNSLRMEFPEGSHMGPGRPIVRDIYDSGRNCGKELSYSYNVGMGGQVEVVYYLNEGVELDEEELEIYQWVCDQIFLVYGKQQVIDALNLMTKVKGQR
;
A
#
# COMPACT_ATOMS: atom_id res chain seq x y z
N MET A 1 -7.01 -19.98 4.40
CA MET A 1 -7.79 -18.75 4.09
C MET A 1 -9.11 -19.11 3.39
N ASP A 2 -10.23 -18.39 3.63
CA ASP A 2 -11.46 -18.56 2.81
C ASP A 2 -11.38 -17.70 1.54
N LYS A 3 -11.00 -18.33 0.43
CA LYS A 3 -10.79 -17.66 -0.87
C LYS A 3 -12.04 -16.95 -1.37
N ASN A 4 -13.22 -17.56 -1.23
CA ASN A 4 -14.47 -16.98 -1.74
C ASN A 4 -14.86 -15.72 -0.97
N LYS A 5 -14.61 -15.70 0.34
CA LYS A 5 -14.77 -14.51 1.17
C LYS A 5 -13.79 -13.41 0.72
N VAL A 6 -12.50 -13.73 0.60
CA VAL A 6 -11.46 -12.76 0.17
C VAL A 6 -11.79 -12.15 -1.19
N TYR A 7 -12.15 -12.95 -2.20
CA TYR A 7 -12.53 -12.43 -3.51
C TYR A 7 -13.73 -11.48 -3.45
N LYS A 8 -14.75 -11.82 -2.65
CA LYS A 8 -15.95 -10.99 -2.48
C LYS A 8 -15.63 -9.67 -1.78
N ASP A 9 -14.82 -9.71 -0.73
CA ASP A 9 -14.46 -8.53 0.06
C ASP A 9 -13.56 -7.60 -0.76
N ILE A 10 -12.61 -8.15 -1.53
CA ILE A 10 -11.78 -7.36 -2.46
C ILE A 10 -12.58 -6.77 -3.60
N SER A 11 -13.49 -7.51 -4.21
CA SER A 11 -14.32 -6.97 -5.30
C SER A 11 -15.18 -5.79 -4.82
N LYS A 12 -15.74 -5.89 -3.60
CA LYS A 12 -16.48 -4.78 -2.97
C LYS A 12 -15.56 -3.60 -2.65
N PHE A 13 -14.38 -3.87 -2.09
CA PHE A 13 -13.39 -2.86 -1.76
C PHE A 13 -12.98 -2.07 -3.01
N ILE A 14 -12.58 -2.77 -4.09
CA ILE A 14 -12.23 -2.16 -5.37
C ILE A 14 -13.38 -1.31 -5.87
N TYR A 15 -14.59 -1.87 -5.97
CA TYR A 15 -15.75 -1.15 -6.50
C TYR A 15 -16.00 0.16 -5.75
N LYS A 16 -16.09 0.09 -4.42
CA LYS A 16 -16.33 1.25 -3.55
C LYS A 16 -15.27 2.33 -3.72
N TYR A 17 -13.99 1.96 -3.75
CA TYR A 17 -12.91 2.93 -3.75
C TYR A 17 -12.42 3.36 -5.13
N THR A 18 -12.94 2.73 -6.19
CA THR A 18 -12.77 3.19 -7.57
C THR A 18 -13.92 4.08 -8.04
N HIS A 19 -15.13 3.92 -7.50
CA HIS A 19 -16.33 4.60 -8.00
C HIS A 19 -17.01 5.53 -6.97
N ASP A 20 -17.07 5.15 -5.69
CA ASP A 20 -17.94 5.83 -4.71
C ASP A 20 -17.18 6.80 -3.79
N ALA A 21 -15.91 6.54 -3.50
CA ALA A 21 -15.10 7.42 -2.65
C ALA A 21 -13.60 7.20 -2.85
N ALA A 22 -12.81 8.26 -2.82
CA ALA A 22 -11.38 8.09 -2.53
C ALA A 22 -11.22 7.67 -1.06
N LEU A 23 -10.37 6.69 -0.78
CA LEU A 23 -10.00 6.32 0.58
C LEU A 23 -9.37 7.53 1.29
N THR A 24 -9.95 7.93 2.42
CA THR A 24 -9.48 9.06 3.26
C THR A 24 -8.92 8.53 4.58
N TYR A 25 -8.18 9.37 5.30
CA TYR A 25 -7.85 9.10 6.71
C TYR A 25 -9.02 9.56 7.61
N PRO A 26 -9.37 8.80 8.67
CA PRO A 26 -8.78 7.53 9.10
C PRO A 26 -9.12 6.36 8.16
N ILE A 27 -8.27 5.33 8.17
CA ILE A 27 -8.45 4.11 7.37
C ILE A 27 -9.88 3.57 7.60
N PRO A 28 -10.66 3.36 6.53
CA PRO A 28 -12.04 2.89 6.66
C PRO A 28 -12.10 1.43 7.15
N SER A 29 -13.19 1.11 7.84
CA SER A 29 -13.33 -0.15 8.57
C SER A 29 -13.26 -1.40 7.68
N ASP A 30 -13.73 -1.30 6.44
CA ASP A 30 -13.69 -2.40 5.48
C ASP A 30 -12.25 -2.75 5.04
N TYR A 31 -11.35 -1.76 4.94
CA TYR A 31 -9.93 -2.02 4.76
C TYR A 31 -9.32 -2.71 5.98
N ALA A 32 -9.67 -2.25 7.20
CA ALA A 32 -9.16 -2.85 8.43
C ALA A 32 -9.63 -4.31 8.58
N GLU A 33 -10.90 -4.60 8.28
CA GLU A 33 -11.45 -5.96 8.25
C GLU A 33 -10.72 -6.84 7.24
N LEU A 34 -10.55 -6.35 6.01
CA LEU A 34 -9.79 -7.04 4.97
C LEU A 34 -8.35 -7.30 5.42
N ALA A 35 -7.68 -6.31 6.02
CA ALA A 35 -6.30 -6.45 6.48
C ALA A 35 -6.18 -7.47 7.61
N MET A 36 -7.17 -7.54 8.51
CA MET A 36 -7.23 -8.57 9.54
C MET A 36 -7.46 -9.97 8.96
N ASP A 37 -8.37 -10.11 8.00
CA ASP A 37 -8.66 -11.38 7.32
C ASP A 37 -7.44 -11.91 6.54
N MET A 38 -6.69 -10.99 5.93
CA MET A 38 -5.43 -11.25 5.23
C MET A 38 -4.21 -11.35 6.18
N GLY A 39 -4.43 -11.29 7.50
CA GLY A 39 -3.34 -11.42 8.47
C GLY A 39 -2.25 -10.35 8.35
N PHE A 40 -2.55 -9.16 7.80
CA PHE A 40 -1.59 -8.06 7.74
C PHE A 40 -1.38 -7.44 9.13
N ALA A 41 -0.12 -7.35 9.55
CA ALA A 41 0.31 -6.62 10.73
C ALA A 41 0.50 -5.13 10.42
N LYS A 42 1.16 -4.82 9.29
CA LYS A 42 1.52 -3.45 8.88
C LYS A 42 1.66 -3.36 7.37
N ASN A 43 1.23 -2.27 6.76
CA ASN A 43 1.45 -1.99 5.33
C ASN A 43 2.18 -0.66 5.16
N SER A 44 3.24 -0.62 4.35
CA SER A 44 4.12 0.55 4.18
C SER A 44 4.41 0.82 2.71
N LEU A 45 4.51 2.09 2.33
CA LEU A 45 5.05 2.52 1.04
C LEU A 45 6.47 3.01 1.25
N ARG A 46 7.43 2.39 0.57
CA ARG A 46 8.82 2.85 0.45
C ARG A 46 8.99 3.44 -0.95
N MET A 47 9.09 4.76 -1.02
CA MET A 47 9.15 5.50 -2.27
C MET A 47 10.57 6.01 -2.50
N GLU A 48 11.13 5.66 -3.65
CA GLU A 48 12.41 6.18 -4.13
C GLU A 48 12.19 7.00 -5.40
N PHE A 49 12.74 8.21 -5.41
CA PHE A 49 12.61 9.12 -6.54
C PHE A 49 13.98 9.43 -7.15
N PRO A 50 14.08 9.62 -8.48
CA PRO A 50 15.34 9.88 -9.14
C PRO A 50 16.01 11.18 -8.67
N GLU A 51 17.34 11.14 -8.58
CA GLU A 51 18.17 12.28 -8.17
C GLU A 51 17.87 13.54 -9.00
N GLY A 52 17.89 14.71 -8.34
CA GLY A 52 17.60 16.01 -8.97
C GLY A 52 16.14 16.46 -8.92
N SER A 53 15.22 15.59 -8.48
CA SER A 53 13.79 15.94 -8.38
C SER A 53 13.39 16.52 -7.00
N HIS A 54 14.31 16.65 -6.02
CA HIS A 54 14.01 17.02 -4.61
C HIS A 54 15.25 17.46 -3.79
N MET A 55 15.02 18.09 -2.62
CA MET A 55 16.06 18.66 -1.72
C MET A 55 16.79 17.65 -0.81
N GLY A 56 16.50 16.35 -0.93
CA GLY A 56 17.23 15.29 -0.24
C GLY A 56 17.62 14.20 -1.23
N PRO A 57 18.86 14.19 -1.77
CA PRO A 57 19.28 13.14 -2.69
C PRO A 57 19.27 11.77 -1.98
N GLY A 58 18.61 10.79 -2.58
CA GLY A 58 18.81 9.35 -2.29
C GLY A 58 18.21 8.80 -0.99
N ARG A 59 17.31 9.50 -0.29
CA ARG A 59 16.64 8.92 0.91
C ARG A 59 15.24 8.40 0.55
N PRO A 60 14.95 7.11 0.76
CA PRO A 60 13.60 6.57 0.56
C PRO A 60 12.61 7.22 1.52
N ILE A 61 11.47 7.66 1.01
CA ILE A 61 10.36 8.13 1.83
C ILE A 61 9.55 6.91 2.24
N VAL A 62 9.48 6.65 3.54
CA VAL A 62 8.64 5.58 4.10
C VAL A 62 7.35 6.19 4.64
N ARG A 63 6.21 5.67 4.17
CA ARG A 63 4.88 6.06 4.64
C ARG A 63 4.11 4.83 5.07
N ASP A 64 3.76 4.78 6.34
CA ASP A 64 2.92 3.72 6.87
C ASP A 64 1.47 3.97 6.44
N ILE A 65 0.87 2.98 5.79
CA ILE A 65 -0.53 2.98 5.34
C ILE A 65 -1.44 2.46 6.44
N TYR A 66 -1.01 1.38 7.10
CA TYR A 66 -1.81 0.64 8.06
C TYR A 66 -0.88 0.02 9.10
N ASP A 67 -1.33 0.02 10.34
CA ASP A 67 -0.66 -0.61 11.46
C ASP A 67 -1.74 -1.18 12.39
N SER A 68 -1.70 -2.50 12.60
CA SER A 68 -2.61 -3.22 13.49
C SER A 68 -2.17 -3.20 14.95
N GLY A 69 -0.95 -2.71 15.25
CA GLY A 69 -0.30 -2.80 16.56
C GLY A 69 0.23 -4.18 16.93
N ARG A 70 0.15 -5.17 16.02
CA ARG A 70 0.68 -6.53 16.21
C ARG A 70 2.12 -6.65 15.72
N ASN A 71 2.83 -7.68 16.21
CA ASN A 71 4.19 -7.97 15.78
C ASN A 71 4.24 -8.33 14.28
N CYS A 72 5.19 -7.73 13.57
CA CYS A 72 5.49 -8.07 12.18
C CYS A 72 6.27 -9.39 12.08
N GLY A 73 5.77 -10.30 11.26
CA GLY A 73 6.43 -11.52 10.81
C GLY A 73 7.03 -11.37 9.42
N LYS A 74 6.60 -12.21 8.48
CA LYS A 74 7.11 -12.25 7.10
C LYS A 74 6.83 -10.93 6.36
N GLU A 75 7.84 -10.44 5.63
CA GLU A 75 7.74 -9.28 4.74
C GLU A 75 7.41 -9.74 3.31
N LEU A 76 6.39 -9.13 2.69
CA LEU A 76 6.06 -9.26 1.27
C LEU A 76 6.28 -7.90 0.60
N SER A 77 7.17 -7.83 -0.38
CA SER A 77 7.55 -6.59 -1.07
C SER A 77 7.21 -6.66 -2.55
N TYR A 78 6.51 -5.65 -3.05
CA TYR A 78 6.14 -5.51 -4.46
C TYR A 78 6.57 -4.15 -5.00
N SER A 79 7.35 -4.14 -6.07
CA SER A 79 7.89 -2.92 -6.68
C SER A 79 7.11 -2.50 -7.91
N TYR A 80 6.71 -1.23 -7.96
CA TYR A 80 5.93 -0.64 -9.03
C TYR A 80 6.67 0.57 -9.62
N ASN A 81 6.64 0.67 -10.94
CA ASN A 81 7.06 1.88 -11.64
C ASN A 81 5.87 2.83 -11.73
N VAL A 82 6.01 4.04 -11.19
CA VAL A 82 4.97 5.08 -11.23
C VAL A 82 5.36 6.20 -12.20
N GLY A 83 4.38 7.02 -12.59
CA GLY A 83 4.60 8.13 -13.53
C GLY A 83 5.76 9.05 -13.12
N MET A 84 6.43 9.65 -14.12
CA MET A 84 7.66 10.47 -13.96
C MET A 84 8.93 9.69 -13.56
N GLY A 85 8.93 8.35 -13.69
CA GLY A 85 10.13 7.53 -13.47
C GLY A 85 10.44 7.24 -12.00
N GLY A 86 9.47 7.46 -11.10
CA GLY A 86 9.60 7.07 -9.69
C GLY A 86 9.43 5.55 -9.50
N GLN A 87 10.13 5.01 -8.51
CA GLN A 87 9.95 3.63 -8.06
C GLN A 87 9.28 3.62 -6.69
N VAL A 88 8.28 2.78 -6.55
CA VAL A 88 7.55 2.60 -5.29
C VAL A 88 7.55 1.13 -4.94
N GLU A 89 8.17 0.80 -3.82
CA GLU A 89 8.05 -0.51 -3.19
C GLU A 89 6.92 -0.45 -2.17
N VAL A 90 5.93 -1.32 -2.32
CA VAL A 90 4.85 -1.51 -1.35
C VAL A 90 5.17 -2.75 -0.54
N VAL A 91 5.16 -2.60 0.77
CA VAL A 91 5.59 -3.62 1.71
C VAL A 91 4.44 -3.98 2.62
N TYR A 92 4.08 -5.25 2.62
CA TYR A 92 3.05 -5.84 3.47
C TYR A 92 3.73 -6.76 4.47
N TYR A 93 3.61 -6.42 5.75
CA TYR A 93 4.06 -7.25 6.86
C TYR A 93 2.90 -8.15 7.28
N LEU A 94 3.13 -9.46 7.28
CA LEU A 94 2.19 -10.41 7.86
C LEU A 94 2.34 -10.42 9.38
N ASN A 95 1.32 -10.90 10.09
CA ASN A 95 1.44 -11.20 11.52
C ASN A 95 2.50 -12.29 11.74
N GLU A 96 3.18 -12.20 12.88
CA GLU A 96 4.11 -13.25 13.33
C GLU A 96 3.42 -14.63 13.34
N GLY A 97 4.08 -15.64 12.77
CA GLY A 97 3.55 -17.01 12.64
C GLY A 97 2.63 -17.27 11.46
N VAL A 98 2.33 -16.25 10.63
CA VAL A 98 1.63 -16.46 9.35
C VAL A 98 2.63 -16.91 8.29
N GLU A 99 2.43 -18.14 7.81
CA GLU A 99 3.12 -18.68 6.64
C GLU A 99 2.13 -18.85 5.50
N LEU A 100 2.59 -18.58 4.27
CA LEU A 100 1.78 -18.68 3.05
C LEU A 100 2.39 -19.73 2.14
N ASP A 101 1.55 -20.58 1.58
CA ASP A 101 1.93 -21.47 0.48
C ASP A 101 1.99 -20.73 -0.87
N GLU A 102 2.39 -21.42 -1.95
CA GLU A 102 2.54 -20.81 -3.28
C GLU A 102 1.22 -20.25 -3.83
N GLU A 103 0.11 -20.96 -3.61
CA GLU A 103 -1.21 -20.54 -4.10
C GLU A 103 -1.71 -19.32 -3.31
N GLU A 104 -1.48 -19.30 -2.01
CA GLU A 104 -1.78 -18.15 -1.16
C GLU A 104 -0.92 -16.94 -1.54
N LEU A 105 0.35 -17.12 -1.89
CA LEU A 105 1.22 -16.02 -2.35
C LEU A 105 0.69 -15.36 -3.63
N GLU A 106 0.17 -16.14 -4.59
CA GLU A 106 -0.44 -15.60 -5.81
C GLU A 106 -1.68 -14.76 -5.50
N ILE A 107 -2.53 -15.24 -4.59
CA ILE A 107 -3.72 -14.50 -4.15
C ILE A 107 -3.32 -13.22 -3.42
N TYR A 108 -2.33 -13.30 -2.52
CA TYR A 108 -1.84 -12.13 -1.78
C TYR A 108 -1.27 -11.08 -2.72
N GLN A 109 -0.46 -11.48 -3.71
CA GLN A 109 0.05 -10.57 -4.71
C GLN A 109 -1.10 -9.87 -5.45
N TRP A 110 -2.08 -10.63 -5.94
CA TRP A 110 -3.23 -10.05 -6.61
C TRP A 110 -3.99 -9.05 -5.73
N VAL A 111 -4.26 -9.41 -4.46
CA VAL A 111 -4.92 -8.51 -3.50
C VAL A 111 -4.09 -7.25 -3.25
N CYS A 112 -2.79 -7.39 -3.05
CA CYS A 112 -1.86 -6.29 -2.82
C CYS A 112 -1.80 -5.33 -4.02
N ASP A 113 -1.81 -5.86 -5.23
CA ASP A 113 -1.87 -5.06 -6.46
C ASP A 113 -3.17 -4.23 -6.53
N GLN A 114 -4.30 -4.85 -6.20
CA GLN A 114 -5.59 -4.15 -6.19
C GLN A 114 -5.63 -3.05 -5.11
N ILE A 115 -5.11 -3.33 -3.91
CA ILE A 115 -4.98 -2.32 -2.84
C ILE A 115 -4.09 -1.16 -3.31
N PHE A 116 -2.95 -1.45 -3.94
CA PHE A 116 -2.05 -0.40 -4.43
C PHE A 116 -2.68 0.47 -5.52
N LEU A 117 -3.36 -0.14 -6.49
CA LEU A 117 -4.00 0.59 -7.60
C LEU A 117 -5.07 1.57 -7.11
N VAL A 118 -5.83 1.16 -6.10
CA VAL A 118 -6.96 1.90 -5.57
C VAL A 118 -6.52 2.95 -4.54
N TYR A 119 -5.51 2.64 -3.72
CA TYR A 119 -5.10 3.49 -2.60
C TYR A 119 -3.66 4.00 -2.68
N GLY A 120 -2.72 3.09 -2.91
CA GLY A 120 -1.28 3.41 -2.93
C GLY A 120 -0.94 4.50 -3.94
N LYS A 121 -1.61 4.50 -5.10
CA LYS A 121 -1.43 5.52 -6.14
C LYS A 121 -1.73 6.94 -5.65
N GLN A 122 -2.80 7.15 -4.89
CA GLN A 122 -3.12 8.48 -4.36
C GLN A 122 -2.10 8.93 -3.32
N GLN A 123 -1.65 8.02 -2.45
CA GLN A 123 -0.63 8.32 -1.44
C GLN A 123 0.72 8.71 -2.06
N VAL A 124 1.07 8.11 -3.20
CA VAL A 124 2.25 8.47 -4.01
C VAL A 124 2.08 9.85 -4.64
N ILE A 125 0.90 10.15 -5.22
CA ILE A 125 0.60 11.47 -5.79
C ILE A 125 0.65 12.56 -4.72
N ASP A 126 0.08 12.31 -3.54
CA ASP A 126 0.09 13.26 -2.43
C ASP A 126 1.51 13.50 -1.92
N ALA A 127 2.33 12.45 -1.80
CA ALA A 127 3.74 12.58 -1.46
C ALA A 127 4.49 13.41 -2.51
N LEU A 128 4.27 13.14 -3.81
CA LEU A 128 4.82 13.93 -4.92
C LEU A 128 4.40 15.41 -4.85
N ASN A 129 3.12 15.68 -4.56
CA ASN A 129 2.58 17.04 -4.46
C ASN A 129 3.10 17.81 -3.24
N LEU A 130 3.31 17.15 -2.10
CA LEU A 130 3.94 17.76 -0.94
C LEU A 130 5.39 18.16 -1.25
N MET A 131 6.10 17.32 -2.02
CA MET A 131 7.47 17.59 -2.44
C MET A 131 7.58 18.73 -3.45
N THR A 132 6.59 18.88 -4.35
CA THR A 132 6.57 19.98 -5.34
C THR A 132 6.21 21.33 -4.72
N LYS A 133 5.45 21.35 -3.62
CA LYS A 133 5.00 22.58 -2.93
C LYS A 133 6.13 23.42 -2.29
N VAL A 134 7.36 22.91 -2.19
CA VAL A 134 8.49 23.66 -1.60
C VAL A 134 9.13 24.68 -2.56
N LYS A 135 8.65 24.79 -3.82
CA LYS A 135 9.17 25.79 -4.79
C LYS A 135 8.43 27.14 -4.83
N GLY A 136 7.58 27.45 -3.83
CA GLY A 136 6.64 28.58 -3.90
C GLY A 136 6.75 29.67 -2.82
N GLN A 137 7.82 29.75 -2.03
CA GLN A 137 8.04 30.88 -1.12
C GLN A 137 9.48 31.39 -1.23
N ARG A 138 9.71 32.27 -2.21
CA ARG A 138 10.71 33.33 -2.15
C ARG A 138 10.11 34.58 -2.75
#